data_AF-A0A1Y4M0H7-F1
#
_entry.id   AF-A0A1Y4M0H7-F1
#
_cell.length_a   1.000
_cell.length_b   1.000
_cell.length_c   1.000
_cell.angle_alpha   90.00
_cell.angle_beta   90.00
_cell.angle_gamma   90.00
#
_symmetry.space_group_name_H-M   'P 1'
#
loop_
_entity.id
_entity.type
_entity.pdbx_description
1 polymer ?
#
loop_
_entity_poly.entity_id
_entity_poly.type
_entity_poly.pdbx_seq_one_letter_code
_entity_poly.pdbx_strand_id
1 'polypeptide(L)'
;MQNKHSSDSIAEDLIRAFTQVGNTELHTKTLLEKRVSEIENGMIEDEQISDQMEIINELKEDLEAQAQTRRELMLYLYRLYGEKGNKEYWCVIKHLSYAMYTTFEAYQASNTDEELFSLYLQINKMFIKALSQFLGVTITECSACFGDILKAEMKGDEQ
;
A
#
# COMPACT_ATOMS: atom_id res chain seq x y z
N MET A 1 12.32 -29.92 1.33
CA MET A 1 10.87 -30.20 1.28
C MET A 1 10.21 -28.96 0.69
N GLN A 2 9.73 -29.00 -0.56
CA GLN A 2 9.01 -27.87 -1.14
C GLN A 2 7.60 -27.83 -0.53
N ASN A 3 7.23 -26.68 0.04
CA ASN A 3 5.89 -26.47 0.56
C ASN A 3 4.92 -26.39 -0.63
N LYS A 4 4.06 -27.40 -0.79
CA LYS A 4 3.12 -27.52 -1.92
C LYS A 4 2.04 -26.44 -1.94
N HIS A 5 1.92 -25.65 -0.87
CA HIS A 5 0.96 -24.56 -0.71
C HIS A 5 1.62 -23.18 -0.66
N SER A 6 2.95 -23.07 -0.83
CA SER A 6 3.65 -21.78 -0.65
C SER A 6 3.25 -20.71 -1.67
N SER A 7 2.64 -21.10 -2.78
CA SER A 7 2.20 -20.17 -3.83
C SER A 7 0.72 -19.79 -3.72
N ASP A 8 -0.10 -20.51 -2.94
CA ASP A 8 -1.56 -20.36 -3.00
C ASP A 8 -2.06 -18.97 -2.53
N SER A 9 -1.30 -18.26 -1.69
CA SER A 9 -1.65 -16.92 -1.18
C SER A 9 -0.56 -15.86 -1.36
N ILE A 10 0.56 -16.18 -2.00
CA ILE A 10 1.73 -15.28 -2.02
C ILE A 10 1.41 -13.91 -2.63
N ALA A 11 0.57 -13.89 -3.69
CA ALA A 11 0.13 -12.65 -4.31
C ALA A 11 -0.71 -11.80 -3.34
N GLU A 12 -1.67 -12.41 -2.65
CA GLU A 12 -2.52 -11.74 -1.64
C GLU A 12 -1.67 -11.20 -0.48
N ASP A 13 -0.68 -11.96 -0.04
CA ASP A 13 0.26 -11.59 1.01
C ASP A 13 1.14 -10.40 0.60
N LEU A 14 1.66 -10.40 -0.63
CA LEU A 14 2.41 -9.29 -1.20
C LEU A 14 1.55 -8.03 -1.34
N ILE A 15 0.29 -8.19 -1.76
CA ILE A 15 -0.67 -7.09 -1.89
C ILE A 15 -0.91 -6.42 -0.54
N ARG A 16 -1.17 -7.25 0.48
CA ARG A 16 -1.33 -6.78 1.86
C ARG A 16 -0.05 -6.13 2.38
N ALA A 17 1.12 -6.73 2.14
CA ALA A 17 2.39 -6.22 2.60
C ALA A 17 2.70 -4.83 2.01
N PHE A 18 2.60 -4.65 0.67
CA PHE A 18 2.90 -3.34 0.09
C PHE A 18 1.88 -2.28 0.51
N THR A 19 0.63 -2.69 0.78
CA THR A 19 -0.41 -1.80 1.32
C THR A 19 -0.05 -1.34 2.72
N GLN A 20 0.35 -2.26 3.61
CA GLN A 20 0.73 -1.92 4.99
C GLN A 20 1.99 -1.06 5.03
N VAL A 21 3.06 -1.44 4.30
CA VAL A 21 4.29 -0.63 4.21
C VAL A 21 3.98 0.77 3.67
N GLY A 22 3.08 0.87 2.70
CA GLY A 22 2.69 2.15 2.14
C GLY A 22 1.85 3.03 3.07
N ASN A 23 1.04 2.45 3.95
CA ASN A 23 0.38 3.20 5.02
C ASN A 23 1.39 3.67 6.08
N THR A 24 2.40 2.85 6.40
CA THR A 24 3.53 3.28 7.25
C THR A 24 4.27 4.46 6.61
N GLU A 25 4.60 4.39 5.32
CA GLU A 25 5.20 5.49 4.54
C GLU A 25 4.38 6.78 4.66
N LEU A 26 3.05 6.69 4.51
CA LEU A 26 2.17 7.84 4.66
C LEU A 26 2.18 8.42 6.07
N HIS A 27 2.22 7.56 7.10
CA HIS A 27 2.27 8.00 8.49
C HIS A 27 3.60 8.68 8.84
N THR A 28 4.73 8.07 8.46
CA THR A 28 6.07 8.66 8.66
C THR A 28 6.18 10.00 7.93
N LYS A 29 5.62 10.13 6.72
CA LYS A 29 5.56 11.41 6.01
C LYS A 29 4.79 12.46 6.81
N THR A 30 3.62 12.10 7.32
CA THR A 30 2.78 13.01 8.10
C THR A 30 3.49 13.47 9.38
N LEU A 31 4.21 12.55 10.05
CA LEU A 31 5.00 12.88 11.23
C LEU A 31 6.16 13.83 10.89
N LEU A 32 6.87 13.58 9.79
CA LEU A 32 7.93 14.47 9.31
C LEU A 32 7.38 15.88 9.05
N GLU A 33 6.27 16.00 8.31
CA GLU A 33 5.62 17.28 8.02
C GLU A 33 5.20 18.00 9.31
N LYS A 34 4.67 17.26 10.28
CA LYS A 34 4.32 17.80 11.60
C LYS A 34 5.54 18.36 12.32
N ARG A 35 6.66 17.62 12.39
CA ARG A 35 7.87 18.08 13.09
C ARG A 35 8.47 19.32 12.44
N VAL A 36 8.53 19.36 11.12
CA VAL A 36 8.97 20.55 10.38
C VAL A 36 8.07 21.74 10.71
N SER A 37 6.75 21.54 10.67
CA SER A 37 5.78 22.60 10.98
C SER A 37 5.89 23.11 12.42
N GLU A 38 6.10 22.24 13.41
CA GLU A 38 6.28 22.62 14.81
C GLU A 38 7.50 23.54 15.00
N ILE A 39 8.61 23.27 14.31
CA ILE A 39 9.81 24.13 14.33
C ILE A 39 9.52 25.46 13.63
N GLU A 40 8.98 25.43 12.40
CA GLU A 40 8.72 26.63 11.59
C GLU A 40 7.76 27.61 12.28
N ASN A 41 6.86 27.11 13.12
CA ASN A 41 5.88 27.92 13.86
C ASN A 41 6.34 28.27 15.28
N GLY A 42 7.60 27.98 15.66
CA GLY A 42 8.14 28.33 16.96
C GLY A 42 7.47 27.60 18.14
N MET A 43 6.96 26.39 17.91
CA MET A 43 6.35 25.55 18.94
C MET A 43 7.40 24.74 19.74
N ILE A 44 8.65 24.76 19.30
CA ILE A 44 9.79 24.07 19.90
C ILE A 44 10.75 25.11 20.47
N GLU A 45 11.23 24.90 21.70
CA GLU A 45 12.23 25.77 22.33
C GLU A 45 13.57 25.68 21.60
N ASP A 46 14.31 26.79 21.49
CA ASP A 46 15.56 26.87 20.72
C ASP A 46 16.58 25.79 21.10
N GLU A 47 16.63 25.45 22.39
CA GLU A 47 17.53 24.45 22.97
C GLU A 47 17.22 23.02 22.49
N GLN A 48 15.97 22.76 22.07
CA GLN A 48 15.49 21.45 21.61
C GLN A 48 15.52 21.31 20.09
N ILE A 49 15.82 22.38 19.34
CA ILE A 49 15.81 22.36 17.87
C ILE A 49 16.80 21.33 17.32
N SER A 50 18.00 21.23 17.92
CA SER A 50 19.01 20.25 17.48
C SER A 50 18.48 18.82 17.55
N ASP A 51 17.85 18.45 18.68
CA ASP A 51 17.28 17.12 18.89
C ASP A 51 16.13 16.84 17.90
N GLN A 52 15.28 17.84 17.62
CA GLN A 52 14.23 17.69 16.62
C GLN A 52 14.79 17.52 15.20
N MET A 53 15.92 18.16 14.88
CA MET A 53 16.58 18.00 13.58
C MET A 53 17.16 16.59 13.39
N GLU A 54 17.64 15.94 14.46
CA GLU A 54 18.06 14.53 14.42
C GLU A 54 16.86 13.63 14.11
N ILE A 55 15.75 13.78 14.83
CA ILE A 55 14.50 13.02 14.57
C ILE A 55 14.01 13.24 13.14
N ILE A 56 14.06 14.47 12.63
CA ILE A 56 13.67 14.80 11.24
C ILE A 56 14.53 14.03 10.24
N ASN A 57 15.83 13.87 10.50
CA ASN A 57 16.72 13.12 9.61
C ASN A 57 16.43 11.62 9.66
N GLU A 58 16.20 11.05 10.85
CA GLU A 58 15.78 9.65 11.00
C GLU A 58 14.48 9.38 10.23
N LEU A 59 13.48 10.25 10.34
CA LEU A 59 12.20 10.11 9.62
C LEU A 59 12.38 10.16 8.09
N LYS A 60 13.35 10.91 7.57
CA LYS A 60 13.67 10.94 6.13
C LYS A 60 14.31 9.64 5.67
N GLU A 61 15.22 9.08 6.47
CA GLU A 61 15.85 7.79 6.18
C GLU A 61 14.81 6.66 6.20
N ASP A 62 13.92 6.67 7.19
CA ASP A 62 12.79 5.73 7.29
C ASP A 62 11.89 5.81 6.06
N LEU A 63 11.54 7.02 5.60
CA LEU A 63 10.73 7.21 4.40
C LEU A 63 11.39 6.60 3.16
N GLU A 64 12.69 6.78 2.99
CA GLU A 64 13.41 6.20 1.87
C GLU A 64 13.41 4.67 1.93
N ALA A 65 13.68 4.10 3.10
CA ALA A 65 13.68 2.65 3.33
C ALA A 65 12.29 2.02 3.10
N GLN A 66 11.23 2.66 3.61
CA GLN A 66 9.84 2.21 3.44
C GLN A 66 9.40 2.30 1.97
N ALA A 67 9.69 3.42 1.31
CA ALA A 67 9.38 3.59 -0.11
C ALA A 67 10.12 2.55 -0.97
N GLN A 68 11.38 2.26 -0.65
CA GLN A 68 12.15 1.24 -1.35
C GLN A 68 11.59 -0.16 -1.13
N THR A 69 11.29 -0.53 0.12
CA THR A 69 10.66 -1.81 0.46
C THR A 69 9.35 -2.01 -0.28
N ARG A 70 8.48 -0.98 -0.31
CA ARG A 70 7.23 -1.03 -1.08
C ARG A 70 7.49 -1.23 -2.57
N ARG A 71 8.46 -0.51 -3.15
CA ARG A 71 8.80 -0.66 -4.58
C ARG A 71 9.21 -2.10 -4.88
N GLU A 72 10.02 -2.70 -4.02
CA GLU A 72 10.49 -4.08 -4.17
C GLU A 72 9.34 -5.09 -4.09
N LEU A 73 8.43 -4.94 -3.13
CA LEU A 73 7.24 -5.79 -3.02
C LEU A 73 6.35 -5.71 -4.27
N MET A 74 6.10 -4.49 -4.76
CA MET A 74 5.32 -4.26 -5.97
C MET A 74 6.02 -4.82 -7.23
N LEU A 75 7.35 -4.69 -7.32
CA LEU A 75 8.14 -5.19 -8.45
C LEU A 75 8.14 -6.71 -8.46
N TYR A 76 8.29 -7.33 -7.28
CA TYR A 76 8.22 -8.77 -7.12
C TYR A 76 6.84 -9.29 -7.54
N LEU A 77 5.77 -8.66 -7.07
CA LEU A 77 4.41 -9.02 -7.47
C LEU A 77 4.21 -8.89 -8.98
N TYR A 78 4.68 -7.81 -9.60
CA TYR A 78 4.57 -7.63 -11.05
C TYR A 78 5.31 -8.72 -11.85
N ARG A 79 6.51 -9.10 -11.39
CA ARG A 79 7.29 -10.21 -11.96
C ARG A 79 6.63 -11.56 -11.79
N LEU A 80 5.96 -11.78 -10.65
CA LEU A 80 5.22 -13.01 -10.36
C LEU A 80 4.12 -13.27 -11.40
N TYR A 81 3.58 -12.21 -12.02
CA TYR A 81 2.59 -12.29 -13.09
C TYR A 81 3.19 -12.13 -14.50
N GLY A 82 4.50 -12.35 -14.66
CA GLY A 82 5.17 -12.37 -15.96
C GLY A 82 5.34 -11.01 -16.62
N GLU A 83 5.25 -9.92 -15.86
CA GLU A 83 5.39 -8.55 -16.38
C GLU A 83 4.40 -8.19 -17.53
N LYS A 84 3.25 -8.87 -17.60
CA LYS A 84 2.27 -8.72 -18.70
C LYS A 84 1.31 -7.54 -18.51
N GLY A 85 1.22 -7.00 -17.30
CA GLY A 85 0.28 -5.93 -16.96
C GLY A 85 0.80 -4.52 -17.26
N ASN A 86 -0.02 -3.52 -16.93
CA ASN A 86 0.24 -2.14 -17.27
C ASN A 86 0.94 -1.36 -16.13
N LYS A 87 2.22 -1.01 -16.34
CA LYS A 87 3.04 -0.25 -15.39
C LYS A 87 2.53 1.17 -15.10
N GLU A 88 1.71 1.77 -15.98
CA GLU A 88 1.11 3.09 -15.72
C GLU A 88 0.19 3.08 -14.48
N TYR A 89 -0.34 1.91 -14.11
CA TYR A 89 -1.14 1.74 -12.90
C TYR A 89 -0.32 1.66 -11.62
N TRP A 90 1.02 1.65 -11.69
CA TRP A 90 1.91 1.52 -10.53
C TRP A 90 1.59 2.53 -9.42
N CYS A 91 1.57 3.82 -9.75
CA CYS A 91 1.24 4.86 -8.78
C CYS A 91 -0.25 4.81 -8.39
N VAL A 92 -1.12 4.40 -9.30
CA VAL A 92 -2.57 4.31 -9.06
C VAL A 92 -2.86 3.26 -7.99
N ILE A 93 -2.32 2.04 -8.10
CA ILE A 93 -2.54 0.99 -7.11
C ILE A 93 -1.95 1.35 -5.75
N LYS A 94 -0.81 2.07 -5.72
CA LYS A 94 -0.21 2.60 -4.50
C LYS A 94 -1.17 3.58 -3.81
N HIS A 95 -1.64 4.61 -4.52
CA HIS A 95 -2.50 5.63 -3.92
C HIS A 95 -3.88 5.08 -3.54
N LEU A 96 -4.45 4.17 -4.34
CA LEU A 96 -5.72 3.53 -4.03
C LEU A 96 -5.62 2.57 -2.85
N SER A 97 -4.51 1.84 -2.67
CA SER A 97 -4.36 0.97 -1.50
C SER A 97 -4.30 1.77 -0.20
N TYR A 98 -3.66 2.94 -0.22
CA TYR A 98 -3.60 3.82 0.95
C TYR A 98 -4.98 4.39 1.25
N ALA A 99 -5.63 4.98 0.24
CA ALA A 99 -6.96 5.54 0.38
C ALA A 99 -7.97 4.49 0.88
N MET A 100 -7.93 3.27 0.33
CA MET A 100 -8.78 2.16 0.76
C MET A 100 -8.56 1.85 2.24
N TYR A 101 -7.30 1.65 2.65
CA TYR A 101 -7.00 1.24 4.02
C TYR A 101 -7.29 2.34 5.04
N THR A 102 -6.87 3.59 4.76
CA THR A 102 -7.15 4.74 5.63
C THR A 102 -8.66 5.02 5.75
N THR A 103 -9.44 4.85 4.68
CA THR A 103 -10.91 5.01 4.76
C THR A 103 -11.54 3.92 5.62
N PHE A 104 -11.02 2.69 5.55
CA PHE A 104 -11.45 1.61 6.43
C PHE A 104 -11.14 1.90 7.91
N GLU A 105 -9.95 2.42 8.21
CA GLU A 105 -9.59 2.85 9.58
C GLU A 105 -10.50 3.99 10.07
N ALA A 106 -10.85 4.95 9.20
CA ALA A 106 -11.79 6.01 9.54
C ALA A 106 -13.19 5.47 9.90
N TYR A 107 -13.69 4.48 9.14
CA TYR A 107 -14.93 3.76 9.49
C TYR A 107 -14.83 3.06 10.85
N GLN A 108 -13.69 2.41 11.14
CA GLN A 108 -13.49 1.77 12.45
C GLN A 108 -13.49 2.78 13.60
N ALA A 109 -12.94 3.98 13.38
CA ALA A 109 -12.89 5.05 14.37
C ALA A 109 -14.21 5.83 14.53
N SER A 110 -15.13 5.77 13.55
CA SER A 110 -16.34 6.60 13.52
C SER A 110 -17.51 6.06 14.34
N ASN A 111 -17.37 4.93 15.02
CA ASN A 111 -18.47 4.17 15.63
C ASN A 111 -19.55 3.79 14.61
N THR A 112 -19.16 3.12 13.52
CA THR A 112 -20.05 2.53 12.49
C THR A 112 -20.78 3.53 11.59
N ASP A 113 -20.08 4.57 11.10
CA ASP A 113 -20.59 5.43 10.03
C ASP A 113 -20.68 4.66 8.70
N GLU A 114 -21.89 4.32 8.27
CA GLU A 114 -22.18 3.58 7.04
C GLU A 114 -21.79 4.33 5.75
N GLU A 115 -21.69 5.66 5.78
CA GLU A 115 -21.20 6.43 4.63
C GLU A 115 -19.71 6.17 4.40
N LEU A 116 -18.91 6.14 5.48
CA LEU A 116 -17.49 5.79 5.41
C LEU A 116 -17.29 4.35 4.96
N PHE A 117 -18.14 3.42 5.41
CA PHE A 117 -18.07 2.03 4.94
C PHE A 117 -18.38 1.92 3.44
N SER A 118 -19.39 2.65 2.96
CA SER A 118 -19.74 2.71 1.54
C SER A 118 -18.61 3.29 0.69
N LEU A 119 -17.95 4.35 1.16
CA LEU A 119 -16.78 4.93 0.51
C LEU A 119 -15.60 3.95 0.47
N TYR A 120 -15.31 3.27 1.58
CA TYR A 120 -14.29 2.22 1.63
C TYR A 120 -14.54 1.14 0.56
N LEU A 121 -15.77 0.63 0.46
CA LEU A 121 -16.12 -0.39 -0.54
C LEU A 121 -15.94 0.11 -1.97
N GLN A 122 -16.30 1.36 -2.24
CA GLN A 122 -16.10 1.98 -3.56
C GLN A 122 -14.62 2.10 -3.91
N ILE A 123 -13.80 2.57 -2.97
CA ILE A 123 -12.35 2.71 -3.19
C ILE A 123 -11.70 1.33 -3.36
N ASN A 124 -12.14 0.31 -2.60
CA ASN A 124 -11.66 -1.06 -2.76
C ASN A 124 -11.97 -1.63 -4.15
N LYS A 125 -13.16 -1.37 -4.71
CA LYS A 125 -13.48 -1.75 -6.10
C LYS A 125 -12.53 -1.11 -7.10
N MET A 126 -12.24 0.18 -6.93
CA MET A 126 -11.27 0.90 -7.77
C MET A 126 -9.86 0.30 -7.63
N PHE A 127 -9.46 -0.02 -6.39
CA PHE A 127 -8.18 -0.65 -6.10
C PHE A 127 -8.03 -2.01 -6.78
N ILE A 128 -9.01 -2.90 -6.63
CA ILE A 128 -9.00 -4.23 -7.26
C ILE A 128 -8.94 -4.11 -8.78
N LYS A 129 -9.75 -3.22 -9.37
CA LYS A 129 -9.73 -2.99 -10.83
C LYS A 129 -8.36 -2.52 -11.32
N ALA A 130 -7.78 -1.52 -10.65
CA ALA A 130 -6.46 -1.01 -10.98
C ALA A 130 -5.38 -2.08 -10.80
N LEU A 131 -5.51 -2.91 -9.78
CA LEU A 131 -4.58 -4.00 -9.50
C LEU A 131 -4.66 -5.11 -10.54
N SER A 132 -5.86 -5.49 -10.99
CA SER A 132 -6.02 -6.41 -12.13
C SER A 132 -5.34 -5.87 -13.38
N GLN A 133 -5.49 -4.57 -13.67
CA GLN A 133 -4.84 -3.91 -14.82
C GLN A 133 -3.32 -3.86 -14.66
N PHE A 134 -2.83 -3.60 -13.45
CA PHE A 134 -1.41 -3.58 -13.12
C PHE A 134 -0.75 -4.95 -13.30
N LEU A 135 -1.41 -6.02 -12.87
CA LEU A 135 -0.90 -7.40 -12.98
C LEU A 135 -1.14 -8.01 -14.36
N GLY A 136 -2.04 -7.43 -15.16
CA GLY A 136 -2.43 -7.98 -16.46
C GLY A 136 -3.20 -9.30 -16.31
N VAL A 137 -4.00 -9.40 -15.25
CA VAL A 137 -4.95 -10.50 -15.06
C VAL A 137 -6.36 -10.09 -15.49
N THR A 138 -7.31 -11.03 -15.47
CA THR A 138 -8.72 -10.72 -15.73
C THR A 138 -9.17 -9.51 -14.90
N ILE A 139 -9.65 -8.50 -15.61
CA ILE A 139 -10.12 -7.25 -15.01
C ILE A 139 -11.39 -7.52 -14.23
N THR A 140 -11.38 -7.20 -12.94
CA THR A 140 -12.52 -7.37 -12.05
C THR A 140 -12.56 -6.23 -11.03
N GLU A 141 -13.73 -6.00 -10.44
CA GLU A 141 -13.91 -5.17 -9.25
C GLU A 141 -14.44 -5.99 -8.05
N CYS A 142 -14.67 -7.28 -8.27
CA CYS A 142 -15.22 -8.20 -7.28
C CYS A 142 -14.12 -8.74 -6.36
N SER A 143 -14.12 -8.32 -5.09
CA SER A 143 -13.16 -8.79 -4.09
C SER A 143 -13.21 -10.30 -3.86
N ALA A 144 -14.42 -10.87 -3.85
CA ALA A 144 -14.61 -12.32 -3.69
C ALA A 144 -14.01 -13.13 -4.86
N CYS A 145 -14.08 -12.58 -6.07
CA CYS A 145 -13.60 -13.21 -7.30
C CYS A 145 -12.09 -13.05 -7.48
N PHE A 146 -11.50 -12.02 -6.86
CA PHE A 146 -10.14 -11.60 -7.12
C PHE A 146 -9.10 -12.64 -6.70
N GLY A 147 -9.25 -13.26 -5.53
CA GLY A 147 -8.33 -14.30 -5.07
C GLY A 147 -8.29 -15.52 -6.00
N ASP A 148 -9.44 -15.92 -6.55
CA ASP A 148 -9.51 -17.04 -7.50
C ASP A 148 -8.84 -16.68 -8.84
N ILE A 149 -9.03 -15.44 -9.32
CA ILE A 149 -8.34 -14.93 -10.52
C ILE A 149 -6.83 -14.91 -10.31
N LEU A 150 -6.36 -14.41 -9.16
CA LEU A 150 -4.93 -14.36 -8.83
C LEU A 150 -4.30 -15.76 -8.88
N LYS A 151 -4.98 -16.78 -8.33
CA LYS A 151 -4.50 -18.17 -8.34
C LYS A 151 -4.54 -18.81 -9.72
N ALA A 152 -5.61 -18.59 -10.47
CA ALA A 152 -5.79 -19.17 -11.80
C ALA A 152 -4.75 -18.63 -12.79
N GLU A 153 -4.46 -17.34 -12.73
CA GLU A 153 -3.62 -16.67 -13.73
C GLU A 153 -2.15 -16.52 -13.33
N MET A 154 -1.81 -16.87 -12.10
CA MET A 154 -0.42 -17.07 -11.69
C MET A 154 0.16 -18.37 -12.27
N LYS A 155 -0.69 -19.37 -12.60
CA LYS A 155 -0.30 -20.68 -13.15
C LYS A 155 -0.19 -20.74 -14.68
N GLY A 156 -0.17 -19.57 -15.34
CA GLY A 156 -0.24 -19.46 -16.80
C GLY A 156 1.03 -19.82 -17.59
N ASP A 157 2.18 -20.03 -16.94
CA ASP A 157 3.49 -20.24 -17.59
C ASP A 157 4.07 -21.66 -17.40
N GLU A 158 3.27 -22.64 -16.96
CA GLU A 158 3.66 -24.08 -16.92
C GLU A 158 3.07 -24.90 -18.09
N GLN A 159 2.86 -24.29 -19.26
CA GLN A 159 2.58 -25.02 -20.52
C GLN A 159 3.68 -24.80 -21.56
#